data_AF-A0A0L1JKG3-F1
#
_entry.id   AF-A0A0L1JKG3-F1
#
_cell.length_a   1.000
_cell.length_b   1.000
_cell.length_c   1.000
_cell.angle_alpha   90.00
_cell.angle_beta   90.00
_cell.angle_gamma   90.00
#
_symmetry.space_group_name_H-M   'P 1'
#
loop_
_entity.id
_entity.type
_entity.pdbx_description
1 polymer ?
#
loop_
_entity_poly.entity_id
_entity_poly.type
_entity_poly.pdbx_seq_one_letter_code
_entity_poly.pdbx_strand_id
1 'polypeptide(L)'
;MSVLASQLAVPPAVAPLAWNEALASSADTHSQLMITYDEQSHNLPGEPSLGNRVAQAGYNNLRTLSENIYAYTEDVVHGHAGFYIDWGFTTTGIQDPPGHRNAILRDGVTEIGIGMLEVFDGSLDIGPFSVTQHIADRWDYEPQLLGVVIDDQDGDDFYDPGEGLGGVTVTAVSTSGGPAYVTTTWAAGGYQMVLPDGTYTVTFSGGGLTGTVTTTVTMAGENVKADALAEDAVTDPNAPTEGADDITGTTGNDTIDLLGGADVYSGDAGDDSVIGGAGDDTLRGDAGDDTLMGGAGADVLEGGTGRDLADYAGETARVLVDLASDVSGAGFARFFAEGAGAGDTFTGIEDARGGEAADNLRGDGGNNMLDGGGVSDRLYGRAGDDTLDGGTGADAIYGNLGADVMTGGDDAGRRDRFIYFQADESGVGAGNRDVITDFVSGEDRIELSRIDAATTLGGKQRFDFVGDAAFTGTAGELRYEQVGGVTLVQADRDGDGAADMEIELTGNLTLNASDFLI
;
A
#
# COMPACT_ATOMS: atom_id res chain seq x y z
N MET A 1 -50.84 -14.47 -54.31
CA MET A 1 -50.11 -13.39 -53.61
C MET A 1 -50.83 -13.02 -52.31
N SER A 2 -50.79 -13.87 -51.27
CA SER A 2 -51.44 -13.55 -49.98
C SER A 2 -50.88 -14.34 -48.79
N VAL A 3 -49.64 -14.84 -48.89
CA VAL A 3 -48.94 -15.58 -47.82
C VAL A 3 -47.57 -14.96 -47.56
N LEU A 4 -46.85 -14.58 -48.63
CA LEU A 4 -45.58 -13.84 -48.54
C LEU A 4 -45.72 -12.43 -47.91
N ALA A 5 -46.92 -11.85 -47.91
CA ALA A 5 -47.17 -10.51 -47.37
C ALA A 5 -47.36 -10.46 -45.84
N SER A 6 -47.63 -11.59 -45.19
CA SER A 6 -47.75 -11.69 -43.72
C SER A 6 -46.45 -12.12 -43.03
N GLN A 7 -45.41 -12.47 -43.80
CA GLN A 7 -44.09 -12.86 -43.30
C GLN A 7 -43.05 -11.71 -43.38
N LEU A 8 -43.43 -10.57 -43.97
CA LEU A 8 -42.61 -9.35 -44.09
C LEU A 8 -42.99 -8.26 -43.08
N ALA A 9 -43.58 -8.65 -41.93
CA ALA A 9 -43.78 -7.74 -40.81
C ALA A 9 -42.44 -7.55 -40.07
N VAL A 10 -41.85 -6.36 -40.23
CA VAL A 10 -40.55 -5.95 -39.69
C VAL A 10 -40.57 -5.91 -38.13
N PRO A 11 -39.46 -6.27 -37.43
CA PRO A 11 -39.45 -6.60 -36.00
C PRO A 11 -39.30 -5.38 -35.07
N PRO A 12 -39.35 -5.55 -33.73
CA PRO A 12 -38.75 -4.58 -32.82
C PRO A 12 -37.22 -4.49 -33.05
N ALA A 13 -36.68 -3.29 -32.93
CA ALA A 13 -35.29 -2.99 -33.29
C ALA A 13 -34.30 -3.21 -32.13
N VAL A 14 -33.08 -3.64 -32.48
CA VAL A 14 -31.85 -3.36 -31.76
C VAL A 14 -30.93 -2.62 -32.75
N ALA A 15 -30.19 -1.61 -32.29
CA ALA A 15 -29.53 -0.65 -33.18
C ALA A 15 -28.21 -1.20 -33.78
N PRO A 16 -27.95 -1.02 -35.09
CA PRO A 16 -26.62 -1.20 -35.66
C PRO A 16 -25.72 0.00 -35.33
N LEU A 17 -24.43 -0.24 -35.08
CA LEU A 17 -23.41 0.79 -34.89
C LEU A 17 -23.22 1.63 -36.18
N ALA A 18 -22.97 2.93 -36.01
CA ALA A 18 -22.75 3.85 -37.13
C ALA A 18 -21.26 4.06 -37.42
N TRP A 19 -20.87 4.01 -38.70
CA TRP A 19 -19.53 4.35 -39.17
C TRP A 19 -19.09 5.77 -38.77
N ASN A 20 -17.81 5.95 -38.43
CA ASN A 20 -17.18 7.25 -38.25
C ASN A 20 -15.83 7.35 -38.99
N GLU A 21 -15.27 8.56 -39.09
CA GLU A 21 -14.06 8.85 -39.88
C GLU A 21 -12.78 8.19 -39.32
N ALA A 22 -12.74 7.87 -38.02
CA ALA A 22 -11.59 7.19 -37.41
C ALA A 22 -11.52 5.71 -37.84
N LEU A 23 -12.66 5.02 -37.90
CA LEU A 23 -12.74 3.64 -38.39
C LEU A 23 -12.26 3.52 -39.85
N ALA A 24 -12.61 4.52 -40.68
CA ALA A 24 -12.12 4.62 -42.05
C ALA A 24 -10.61 4.89 -42.10
N SER A 25 -10.09 5.80 -41.28
CA SER A 25 -8.65 6.12 -41.24
C SER A 25 -7.78 4.95 -40.79
N SER A 26 -8.26 4.12 -39.86
CA SER A 26 -7.53 2.94 -39.38
C SER A 26 -7.45 1.85 -40.46
N ALA A 27 -8.59 1.52 -41.09
CA ALA A 27 -8.64 0.56 -42.19
C ALA A 27 -7.77 0.99 -43.38
N ASP A 28 -7.75 2.30 -43.71
CA ASP A 28 -6.93 2.85 -44.79
C ASP A 28 -5.44 2.84 -44.42
N THR A 29 -5.07 3.12 -43.16
CA THR A 29 -3.69 3.06 -42.68
C THR A 29 -3.14 1.63 -42.66
N HIS A 30 -3.89 0.66 -42.12
CA HIS A 30 -3.50 -0.75 -42.16
C HIS A 30 -3.35 -1.25 -43.60
N SER A 31 -4.29 -0.89 -44.50
CA SER A 31 -4.18 -1.21 -45.93
C SER A 31 -2.93 -0.59 -46.57
N GLN A 32 -2.58 0.65 -46.21
CA GLN A 32 -1.35 1.30 -46.69
C GLN A 32 -0.08 0.63 -46.13
N LEU A 33 -0.08 0.16 -44.89
CA LEU A 33 1.05 -0.55 -44.29
C LEU A 33 1.28 -1.92 -44.96
N MET A 34 0.21 -2.70 -45.17
CA MET A 34 0.24 -3.95 -45.95
C MET A 34 0.79 -3.74 -47.37
N ILE A 35 0.40 -2.65 -48.04
CA ILE A 35 0.91 -2.26 -49.37
C ILE A 35 2.38 -1.80 -49.33
N THR A 36 2.82 -1.19 -48.24
CA THR A 36 4.15 -0.57 -48.12
C THR A 36 5.24 -1.58 -47.72
N TYR A 37 4.90 -2.57 -46.89
CA TYR A 37 5.88 -3.45 -46.24
C TYR A 37 5.82 -4.93 -46.67
N ASP A 38 4.69 -5.48 -47.13
CA ASP A 38 4.50 -6.88 -47.63
C ASP A 38 4.98 -8.03 -46.70
N GLU A 39 5.44 -7.73 -45.47
CA GLU A 39 5.98 -8.70 -44.51
C GLU A 39 4.90 -9.39 -43.65
N GLN A 40 3.67 -8.86 -43.61
CA GLN A 40 2.53 -9.42 -42.87
C GLN A 40 1.57 -10.28 -43.73
N SER A 41 1.97 -10.72 -44.92
CA SER A 41 1.20 -11.75 -45.64
C SER A 41 1.55 -13.16 -45.11
N HIS A 42 0.55 -14.00 -44.85
CA HIS A 42 0.70 -15.34 -44.25
C HIS A 42 1.43 -16.37 -45.18
N ASN A 43 2.69 -16.14 -45.53
CA ASN A 43 3.53 -17.02 -46.35
C ASN A 43 4.57 -17.73 -45.49
N LEU A 44 4.58 -19.07 -45.53
CA LEU A 44 5.71 -19.85 -45.02
C LEU A 44 6.92 -19.75 -45.97
N PRO A 45 8.17 -19.92 -45.48
CA PRO A 45 9.36 -19.90 -46.32
C PRO A 45 9.29 -20.91 -47.48
N GLY A 46 9.15 -20.40 -48.70
CA GLY A 46 9.10 -21.19 -49.93
C GLY A 46 7.70 -21.37 -50.55
N GLU A 47 6.63 -20.84 -49.94
CA GLU A 47 5.31 -20.81 -50.58
C GLU A 47 5.20 -19.71 -51.66
N PRO A 48 4.36 -19.91 -52.70
CA PRO A 48 4.03 -18.83 -53.63
C PRO A 48 3.13 -17.81 -52.93
N SER A 49 3.45 -16.52 -53.06
CA SER A 49 2.63 -15.43 -52.50
C SER A 49 1.16 -15.50 -52.91
N LEU A 50 0.27 -14.85 -52.14
CA LEU A 50 -1.18 -14.82 -52.37
C LEU A 50 -1.54 -14.52 -53.85
N GLY A 51 -0.90 -13.52 -54.46
CA GLY A 51 -1.09 -13.20 -55.88
C GLY A 51 -0.68 -14.34 -56.84
N ASN A 52 0.42 -15.05 -56.55
CA ASN A 52 0.85 -16.21 -57.34
C ASN A 52 -0.12 -17.39 -57.21
N ARG A 53 -0.65 -17.64 -56.00
CA ARG A 53 -1.67 -18.69 -55.76
C ARG A 53 -2.96 -18.41 -56.53
N VAL A 54 -3.38 -17.14 -56.57
CA VAL A 54 -4.60 -16.71 -57.29
C VAL A 54 -4.42 -16.72 -58.82
N ALA A 55 -3.23 -16.38 -59.33
CA ALA A 55 -2.87 -16.57 -60.74
C ALA A 55 -2.85 -18.06 -61.13
N GLN A 56 -2.30 -18.94 -60.29
CA GLN A 56 -2.32 -20.40 -60.49
C GLN A 56 -3.73 -21.00 -60.47
N ALA A 57 -4.66 -20.40 -59.72
CA ALA A 57 -6.09 -20.74 -59.75
C ALA A 57 -6.83 -20.22 -61.02
N GLY A 58 -6.14 -19.51 -61.92
CA GLY A 58 -6.65 -19.05 -63.21
C GLY A 58 -7.04 -17.57 -63.29
N TYR A 59 -6.98 -16.83 -62.17
CA TYR A 59 -7.43 -15.44 -62.08
C TYR A 59 -6.29 -14.46 -62.41
N ASN A 60 -5.96 -14.36 -63.69
CA ASN A 60 -4.76 -13.67 -64.18
C ASN A 60 -4.93 -12.15 -64.45
N ASN A 61 -6.10 -11.57 -64.19
CA ASN A 61 -6.47 -10.20 -64.58
C ASN A 61 -6.88 -9.32 -63.39
N LEU A 62 -6.20 -9.45 -62.24
CA LEU A 62 -6.50 -8.71 -61.01
C LEU A 62 -5.61 -7.48 -60.86
N ARG A 63 -6.16 -6.41 -60.26
CA ARG A 63 -5.47 -5.12 -60.08
C ARG A 63 -4.92 -4.92 -58.66
N THR A 64 -5.61 -5.45 -57.65
CA THR A 64 -5.27 -5.38 -56.21
C THR A 64 -5.80 -6.63 -55.51
N LEU A 65 -5.13 -7.10 -54.45
CA LEU A 65 -5.61 -8.13 -53.52
C LEU A 65 -5.48 -7.62 -52.08
N SER A 66 -6.30 -8.17 -51.16
CA SER A 66 -6.31 -7.87 -49.73
C SER A 66 -6.75 -9.13 -48.97
N GLU A 67 -6.26 -9.29 -47.73
CA GLU A 67 -6.63 -10.32 -46.76
C GLU A 67 -7.60 -9.72 -45.73
N ASN A 68 -8.55 -10.50 -45.20
CA ASN A 68 -9.66 -9.94 -44.43
C ASN A 68 -9.26 -9.58 -42.99
N ILE A 69 -9.86 -8.51 -42.46
CA ILE A 69 -9.83 -8.15 -41.03
C ILE A 69 -11.25 -8.27 -40.48
N TYR A 70 -11.40 -8.77 -39.25
CA TYR A 70 -12.61 -8.63 -38.44
C TYR A 70 -12.25 -8.19 -37.01
N ALA A 71 -13.09 -7.32 -36.42
CA ALA A 71 -13.00 -6.85 -35.04
C ALA A 71 -14.40 -6.45 -34.53
N TYR A 72 -14.62 -6.53 -33.22
CA TYR A 72 -15.83 -6.08 -32.51
C TYR A 72 -15.44 -5.51 -31.14
N THR A 73 -16.08 -4.41 -30.71
CA THR A 73 -15.88 -3.74 -29.39
C THR A 73 -17.06 -2.82 -29.06
N GLU A 74 -17.28 -2.51 -27.78
CA GLU A 74 -18.19 -1.45 -27.30
C GLU A 74 -17.47 -0.12 -26.92
N ASP A 75 -16.14 -0.11 -26.79
CA ASP A 75 -15.34 1.13 -26.73
C ASP A 75 -14.43 1.27 -27.96
N VAL A 76 -14.57 2.40 -28.65
CA VAL A 76 -13.85 2.75 -29.88
C VAL A 76 -12.41 3.23 -29.64
N VAL A 77 -11.97 3.40 -28.39
CA VAL A 77 -10.55 3.69 -28.07
C VAL A 77 -9.73 2.41 -27.87
N HIS A 78 -10.33 1.33 -27.34
CA HIS A 78 -9.63 0.11 -26.91
C HIS A 78 -10.00 -1.16 -27.71
N GLY A 79 -10.44 -0.98 -28.96
CA GLY A 79 -10.93 -2.07 -29.83
C GLY A 79 -9.83 -2.85 -30.56
N HIS A 80 -9.17 -3.78 -29.87
CA HIS A 80 -8.16 -4.66 -30.48
C HIS A 80 -8.77 -5.85 -31.25
N ALA A 81 -8.03 -6.42 -32.20
CA ALA A 81 -8.52 -7.48 -33.09
C ALA A 81 -8.68 -8.82 -32.35
N GLY A 82 -9.81 -9.50 -32.56
CA GLY A 82 -10.09 -10.81 -31.97
C GLY A 82 -9.94 -11.95 -32.97
N PHE A 83 -9.03 -12.89 -32.72
CA PHE A 83 -8.90 -14.14 -33.46
C PHE A 83 -9.60 -15.31 -32.74
N TYR A 84 -10.05 -16.32 -33.49
CA TYR A 84 -10.72 -17.51 -32.95
C TYR A 84 -10.11 -18.81 -33.49
N ILE A 85 -10.03 -19.86 -32.66
CA ILE A 85 -9.47 -21.19 -32.97
C ILE A 85 -10.35 -22.30 -32.37
N ASP A 86 -10.83 -23.24 -33.18
CA ASP A 86 -11.50 -24.50 -32.75
C ASP A 86 -10.62 -25.71 -33.08
N TRP A 87 -10.56 -26.67 -32.15
CA TRP A 87 -10.09 -28.03 -32.39
C TRP A 87 -11.04 -29.04 -31.71
N GLY A 88 -11.83 -29.74 -32.54
CA GLY A 88 -12.90 -30.62 -32.09
C GLY A 88 -12.49 -31.85 -31.25
N PHE A 89 -13.47 -32.35 -30.49
CA PHE A 89 -13.30 -33.35 -29.43
C PHE A 89 -13.02 -34.79 -29.92
N THR A 90 -12.14 -35.53 -29.24
CA THR A 90 -12.02 -37.00 -29.36
C THR A 90 -11.92 -37.69 -27.99
N THR A 91 -12.16 -39.01 -27.95
CA THR A 91 -12.30 -39.80 -26.71
C THR A 91 -11.01 -40.01 -25.89
N THR A 92 -9.89 -39.40 -26.27
CA THR A 92 -8.60 -39.51 -25.56
C THR A 92 -7.94 -38.15 -25.25
N GLY A 93 -8.66 -37.03 -25.42
CA GLY A 93 -8.13 -35.68 -25.18
C GLY A 93 -7.70 -34.94 -26.46
N ILE A 94 -7.29 -33.69 -26.28
CA ILE A 94 -6.92 -32.73 -27.33
C ILE A 94 -5.40 -32.74 -27.54
N GLN A 95 -4.93 -32.88 -28.79
CA GLN A 95 -3.60 -32.42 -29.22
C GLN A 95 -3.57 -32.02 -30.71
N ASP A 96 -3.07 -30.80 -30.95
CA ASP A 96 -2.20 -30.28 -32.03
C ASP A 96 -2.16 -30.97 -33.40
N PRO A 97 -2.40 -30.20 -34.49
CA PRO A 97 -1.33 -30.05 -35.49
C PRO A 97 -1.12 -28.62 -36.06
N PRO A 98 0.04 -28.32 -36.66
CA PRO A 98 0.36 -27.00 -37.20
C PRO A 98 -0.42 -26.64 -38.49
N GLY A 99 -1.01 -25.44 -38.53
CA GLY A 99 -1.60 -24.81 -39.73
C GLY A 99 -3.13 -24.68 -39.67
N HIS A 100 -3.63 -23.55 -39.19
CA HIS A 100 -5.06 -23.28 -38.96
C HIS A 100 -5.88 -22.97 -40.23
N ARG A 101 -7.12 -23.48 -40.26
CA ARG A 101 -8.29 -22.89 -40.96
C ARG A 101 -9.66 -23.40 -40.42
N ASN A 102 -10.49 -22.49 -39.90
CA ASN A 102 -11.93 -22.25 -40.22
C ASN A 102 -12.93 -22.08 -39.04
N ALA A 103 -13.58 -20.90 -39.06
CA ALA A 103 -15.03 -20.62 -38.93
C ALA A 103 -15.87 -21.09 -37.71
N ILE A 104 -16.44 -20.12 -36.98
CA ILE A 104 -17.63 -20.27 -36.11
C ILE A 104 -18.55 -19.04 -36.24
N LEU A 105 -19.80 -19.25 -36.69
CA LEU A 105 -20.95 -18.34 -36.44
C LEU A 105 -22.30 -19.09 -36.46
N ARG A 106 -23.31 -18.47 -35.84
CA ARG A 106 -24.68 -18.97 -35.58
C ARG A 106 -25.62 -18.78 -36.78
N ASP A 107 -26.63 -19.66 -36.92
CA ASP A 107 -27.67 -19.53 -37.95
C ASP A 107 -28.42 -18.18 -37.85
N GLY A 108 -28.60 -17.52 -39.00
CA GLY A 108 -29.05 -16.14 -39.11
C GLY A 108 -27.94 -15.12 -39.44
N VAL A 109 -26.66 -15.44 -39.21
CA VAL A 109 -25.51 -14.63 -39.67
C VAL A 109 -24.63 -15.49 -40.58
N THR A 110 -23.93 -14.84 -41.51
CA THR A 110 -23.19 -15.50 -42.59
C THR A 110 -21.78 -14.93 -42.66
N GLU A 111 -20.76 -15.76 -42.42
CA GLU A 111 -19.35 -15.37 -42.55
C GLU A 111 -18.90 -15.41 -44.02
N ILE A 112 -18.35 -14.30 -44.54
CA ILE A 112 -17.70 -14.26 -45.86
C ILE A 112 -16.40 -13.46 -45.80
N GLY A 113 -15.29 -14.05 -46.19
CA GLY A 113 -14.04 -13.32 -46.38
C GLY A 113 -13.26 -13.67 -47.65
N ILE A 114 -13.63 -13.08 -48.79
CA ILE A 114 -12.70 -12.79 -49.90
C ILE A 114 -13.11 -11.46 -50.54
N GLY A 115 -12.24 -10.45 -50.49
CA GLY A 115 -12.41 -9.18 -51.21
C GLY A 115 -11.82 -9.21 -52.62
N MET A 116 -12.57 -8.68 -53.61
CA MET A 116 -12.07 -8.37 -54.95
C MET A 116 -12.46 -6.94 -55.32
N LEU A 117 -11.52 -6.17 -55.92
CA LEU A 117 -11.65 -4.71 -56.05
C LEU A 117 -11.86 -4.17 -57.48
N GLU A 118 -11.52 -4.88 -58.56
CA GLU A 118 -11.84 -4.45 -59.94
C GLU A 118 -11.62 -5.55 -61.00
N VAL A 119 -12.30 -5.46 -62.16
CA VAL A 119 -12.08 -6.32 -63.36
C VAL A 119 -12.14 -5.50 -64.67
N PHE A 120 -11.22 -5.78 -65.60
CA PHE A 120 -11.14 -5.15 -66.92
C PHE A 120 -12.28 -5.53 -67.89
N ASP A 121 -13.42 -4.81 -67.89
CA ASP A 121 -14.22 -4.63 -69.12
C ASP A 121 -14.92 -3.27 -69.31
N GLY A 122 -14.95 -2.41 -68.28
CA GLY A 122 -15.50 -1.06 -68.37
C GLY A 122 -17.02 -0.97 -68.47
N SER A 123 -17.76 -2.04 -68.15
CA SER A 123 -19.22 -2.06 -68.16
C SER A 123 -19.88 -2.13 -66.77
N LEU A 124 -19.11 -2.41 -65.70
CA LEU A 124 -19.63 -2.64 -64.34
C LEU A 124 -18.68 -2.12 -63.26
N ASP A 125 -18.92 -0.89 -62.78
CA ASP A 125 -18.47 -0.45 -61.45
C ASP A 125 -19.33 -1.15 -60.38
N ILE A 126 -19.01 -2.41 -60.09
CA ILE A 126 -19.57 -3.12 -58.94
C ILE A 126 -18.65 -2.85 -57.74
N GLY A 127 -19.17 -2.10 -56.76
CA GLY A 127 -18.52 -1.94 -55.46
C GLY A 127 -18.36 -3.28 -54.72
N PRO A 128 -17.59 -3.33 -53.62
CA PRO A 128 -17.13 -4.57 -53.00
C PRO A 128 -18.28 -5.55 -52.74
N PHE A 129 -18.18 -6.74 -53.32
CA PHE A 129 -19.21 -7.78 -53.26
C PHE A 129 -18.65 -9.06 -52.63
N SER A 130 -19.27 -9.49 -51.55
CA SER A 130 -18.96 -10.75 -50.85
C SER A 130 -19.93 -11.87 -51.30
N VAL A 131 -19.47 -13.12 -51.36
CA VAL A 131 -20.29 -14.31 -51.71
C VAL A 131 -20.05 -15.49 -50.75
N THR A 132 -21.13 -16.15 -50.28
CA THR A 132 -21.09 -17.36 -49.43
C THR A 132 -21.84 -18.56 -49.98
N GLN A 133 -21.53 -19.74 -49.43
CA GLN A 133 -22.35 -20.95 -49.54
C GLN A 133 -22.38 -21.75 -48.23
N HIS A 134 -23.42 -22.58 -48.05
CA HIS A 134 -23.99 -22.94 -46.75
C HIS A 134 -24.06 -24.47 -46.51
N ILE A 135 -23.69 -24.95 -45.31
CA ILE A 135 -23.96 -26.32 -44.83
C ILE A 135 -24.30 -26.23 -43.32
N ALA A 136 -25.54 -26.57 -42.94
CA ALA A 136 -26.06 -26.43 -41.57
C ALA A 136 -26.31 -27.79 -40.87
N ASP A 137 -26.87 -27.71 -39.65
CA ASP A 137 -27.50 -28.75 -38.82
C ASP A 137 -26.70 -29.29 -37.60
N ARG A 138 -26.04 -28.37 -36.88
CA ARG A 138 -25.47 -28.51 -35.50
C ARG A 138 -25.06 -27.12 -34.95
N TRP A 139 -24.88 -26.85 -33.64
CA TRP A 139 -25.05 -27.60 -32.38
C TRP A 139 -25.91 -26.77 -31.38
N ASP A 140 -26.10 -27.23 -30.13
CA ASP A 140 -26.36 -26.34 -28.98
C ASP A 140 -25.05 -25.63 -28.58
N TYR A 141 -25.09 -24.32 -28.28
CA TYR A 141 -23.91 -23.51 -27.91
C TYR A 141 -24.18 -22.76 -26.60
N GLU A 142 -23.27 -22.91 -25.63
CA GLU A 142 -23.32 -22.27 -24.30
C GLU A 142 -22.28 -21.14 -24.22
N PRO A 143 -22.55 -20.02 -23.51
CA PRO A 143 -21.62 -18.89 -23.40
C PRO A 143 -20.24 -19.26 -22.85
N GLN A 144 -19.19 -18.64 -23.39
CA GLN A 144 -17.81 -18.97 -23.09
C GLN A 144 -16.99 -17.75 -22.67
N LEU A 145 -16.25 -17.89 -21.58
CA LEU A 145 -15.10 -17.05 -21.27
C LEU A 145 -13.90 -17.56 -22.07
N LEU A 146 -13.19 -16.67 -22.74
CA LEU A 146 -11.95 -16.96 -23.47
C LEU A 146 -10.91 -15.85 -23.25
N GLY A 147 -9.67 -16.12 -23.62
CA GLY A 147 -8.61 -15.11 -23.62
C GLY A 147 -7.24 -15.74 -23.75
N VAL A 148 -6.21 -14.93 -23.52
CA VAL A 148 -4.79 -15.31 -23.58
C VAL A 148 -4.07 -14.80 -22.33
N VAL A 149 -3.14 -15.59 -21.79
CA VAL A 149 -2.14 -15.09 -20.83
C VAL A 149 -0.86 -14.79 -21.60
N ILE A 150 -0.36 -13.57 -21.47
CA ILE A 150 0.72 -12.98 -22.29
C ILE A 150 1.94 -12.74 -21.41
N ASP A 151 3.10 -13.25 -21.81
CA ASP A 151 4.43 -12.96 -21.29
C ASP A 151 5.08 -11.97 -22.27
N ASP A 152 4.69 -10.70 -22.15
CA ASP A 152 5.10 -9.59 -23.03
C ASP A 152 6.62 -9.40 -22.94
N GLN A 153 7.30 -9.58 -24.08
CA GLN A 153 8.76 -9.56 -24.15
C GLN A 153 9.33 -8.23 -24.66
N ASP A 154 8.52 -7.34 -25.20
CA ASP A 154 8.99 -6.04 -25.71
C ASP A 154 8.28 -4.78 -25.13
N GLY A 155 7.22 -4.99 -24.34
CA GLY A 155 6.57 -3.99 -23.49
C GLY A 155 5.58 -3.12 -24.25
N ASP A 156 4.77 -3.72 -25.12
CA ASP A 156 3.79 -3.02 -25.95
C ASP A 156 2.31 -3.30 -25.57
N ASP A 157 2.06 -4.17 -24.59
CA ASP A 157 0.75 -4.64 -24.10
C ASP A 157 -0.06 -5.47 -25.13
N PHE A 158 0.54 -5.93 -26.23
CA PHE A 158 -0.10 -6.82 -27.20
C PHE A 158 0.32 -8.29 -27.04
N TYR A 159 -0.33 -9.16 -27.81
CA TYR A 159 0.06 -10.55 -27.96
C TYR A 159 0.74 -10.74 -29.31
N ASP A 160 2.03 -11.07 -29.29
CA ASP A 160 2.79 -11.45 -30.47
C ASP A 160 3.07 -12.97 -30.52
N PRO A 161 3.33 -13.56 -31.73
CA PRO A 161 3.55 -14.99 -31.90
C PRO A 161 4.82 -15.56 -31.21
N GLY A 162 4.71 -15.83 -29.92
CA GLY A 162 5.79 -16.35 -29.07
C GLY A 162 5.61 -16.05 -27.59
N GLU A 163 4.69 -15.13 -27.25
CA GLU A 163 4.50 -14.56 -25.91
C GLU A 163 3.38 -15.26 -25.12
N GLY A 164 2.74 -16.27 -25.69
CA GLY A 164 1.64 -16.96 -25.01
C GLY A 164 2.12 -17.85 -23.87
N LEU A 165 1.78 -17.51 -22.63
CA LEU A 165 2.21 -18.22 -21.43
C LEU A 165 1.39 -19.49 -21.16
N GLY A 166 1.96 -20.64 -21.50
CA GLY A 166 1.30 -21.93 -21.44
C GLY A 166 1.40 -22.68 -20.10
N GLY A 167 0.29 -23.30 -19.68
CA GLY A 167 0.22 -24.07 -18.42
C GLY A 167 -0.29 -23.27 -17.22
N VAL A 168 -0.76 -22.04 -17.43
CA VAL A 168 -1.37 -21.18 -16.40
C VAL A 168 -2.74 -21.71 -16.05
N THR A 169 -3.03 -21.85 -14.75
CA THR A 169 -4.35 -22.28 -14.27
C THR A 169 -5.28 -21.08 -14.24
N VAL A 170 -6.45 -21.20 -14.87
CA VAL A 170 -7.48 -20.16 -14.88
C VAL A 170 -8.67 -20.65 -14.08
N THR A 171 -9.01 -19.95 -12.99
CA THR A 171 -10.06 -20.33 -12.04
C THR A 171 -11.12 -19.22 -11.97
N ALA A 172 -12.37 -19.53 -12.31
CA ALA A 172 -13.50 -18.62 -12.18
C ALA A 172 -14.42 -19.03 -11.02
N VAL A 173 -14.70 -18.12 -10.10
CA VAL A 173 -15.61 -18.31 -8.96
C VAL A 173 -16.70 -17.25 -9.01
N SER A 174 -17.98 -17.64 -8.88
CA SER A 174 -19.06 -16.66 -8.88
C SER A 174 -18.98 -15.78 -7.62
N THR A 175 -19.07 -14.46 -7.81
CA THR A 175 -19.13 -13.48 -6.72
C THR A 175 -20.35 -13.65 -5.81
N SER A 176 -21.37 -14.36 -6.28
CA SER A 176 -22.57 -14.73 -5.49
C SER A 176 -22.41 -16.04 -4.69
N GLY A 177 -21.24 -16.67 -4.76
CA GLY A 177 -20.94 -17.99 -4.19
C GLY A 177 -21.34 -19.15 -5.10
N GLY A 178 -20.51 -20.18 -5.18
CA GLY A 178 -20.75 -21.34 -6.05
C GLY A 178 -19.54 -22.26 -6.19
N PRO A 179 -19.60 -23.29 -7.05
CA PRO A 179 -18.43 -24.07 -7.42
C PRO A 179 -17.45 -23.23 -8.24
N ALA A 180 -16.15 -23.53 -8.10
CA ALA A 180 -15.12 -23.00 -8.98
C ALA A 180 -15.12 -23.74 -10.33
N TYR A 181 -14.96 -23.00 -11.41
CA TYR A 181 -14.73 -23.51 -12.76
C TYR A 181 -13.24 -23.35 -13.08
N VAL A 182 -12.57 -24.39 -13.57
CA VAL A 182 -11.11 -24.39 -13.74
C VAL A 182 -10.74 -24.91 -15.12
N THR A 183 -9.82 -24.20 -15.78
CA THR A 183 -9.17 -24.62 -17.02
C THR A 183 -7.66 -24.31 -16.95
N THR A 184 -6.91 -24.64 -18.00
CA THR A 184 -5.46 -24.37 -18.09
C THR A 184 -5.13 -23.84 -19.47
N THR A 185 -4.25 -22.84 -19.56
CA THR A 185 -3.83 -22.28 -20.84
C THR A 185 -3.09 -23.31 -21.71
N TRP A 186 -3.31 -23.24 -23.02
CA TRP A 186 -2.53 -23.99 -24.00
C TRP A 186 -1.12 -23.43 -24.12
N ALA A 187 -0.22 -24.14 -24.81
CA ALA A 187 1.18 -23.75 -24.98
C ALA A 187 1.42 -22.37 -25.64
N ALA A 188 0.37 -21.73 -26.18
CA ALA A 188 0.38 -20.38 -26.75
C ALA A 188 -0.53 -19.43 -25.96
N GLY A 189 -0.57 -19.56 -24.62
CA GLY A 189 -1.27 -18.64 -23.70
C GLY A 189 -2.80 -18.70 -23.69
N GLY A 190 -3.43 -19.13 -24.79
CA GLY A 190 -4.89 -19.13 -24.93
C GLY A 190 -5.61 -20.07 -23.96
N TYR A 191 -6.84 -19.73 -23.57
CA TYR A 191 -7.74 -20.60 -22.81
C TYR A 191 -9.21 -20.41 -23.22
N GLN A 192 -10.06 -21.36 -22.81
CA GLN A 192 -11.52 -21.26 -22.89
C GLN A 192 -12.20 -21.97 -21.72
N MET A 193 -13.35 -21.46 -21.29
CA MET A 193 -14.17 -21.97 -20.19
C MET A 193 -15.65 -21.68 -20.44
N VAL A 194 -16.52 -22.70 -20.37
CA VAL A 194 -17.97 -22.49 -20.41
C VAL A 194 -18.44 -22.03 -19.03
N LEU A 195 -19.17 -20.91 -18.96
CA LEU A 195 -19.69 -20.33 -17.73
C LEU A 195 -21.19 -19.98 -17.90
N PRO A 196 -22.04 -20.33 -16.92
CA PRO A 196 -23.40 -19.79 -16.83
C PRO A 196 -23.43 -18.26 -16.70
N ASP A 197 -24.61 -17.67 -16.90
CA ASP A 197 -24.82 -16.24 -16.65
C ASP A 197 -24.57 -15.89 -15.17
N GLY A 198 -23.80 -14.82 -14.94
CA GLY A 198 -23.38 -14.37 -13.62
C GLY A 198 -22.07 -13.58 -13.65
N THR A 199 -21.73 -12.95 -12.53
CA THR A 199 -20.44 -12.27 -12.33
C THR A 199 -19.47 -13.20 -11.62
N TYR A 200 -18.23 -13.26 -12.12
CA TYR A 200 -17.17 -14.15 -11.69
C TYR A 200 -15.88 -13.38 -11.43
N THR A 201 -15.22 -13.70 -10.32
CA THR A 201 -13.80 -13.41 -10.11
C THR A 201 -13.00 -14.49 -10.84
N VAL A 202 -12.11 -14.09 -11.73
CA VAL A 202 -11.25 -14.95 -12.54
C VAL A 202 -9.81 -14.74 -12.13
N THR A 203 -9.17 -15.79 -11.60
CA THR A 203 -7.79 -15.77 -11.14
C THR A 203 -6.92 -16.67 -12.02
N PHE A 204 -5.81 -16.11 -12.49
CA PHE A 204 -4.75 -16.76 -13.27
C PHE A 204 -3.58 -17.07 -12.34
N SER A 205 -3.08 -18.31 -12.31
CA SER A 205 -1.98 -18.69 -11.41
C SER A 205 -1.10 -19.84 -11.93
N GLY A 206 0.17 -19.83 -11.54
CA GLY A 206 1.15 -20.83 -11.99
C GLY A 206 1.50 -20.69 -13.48
N GLY A 207 1.93 -21.79 -14.10
CA GLY A 207 2.25 -21.81 -15.55
C GLY A 207 3.45 -20.98 -16.01
N GLY A 208 4.16 -20.34 -15.09
CA GLY A 208 5.25 -19.40 -15.38
C GLY A 208 5.02 -18.01 -14.78
N LEU A 209 3.78 -17.69 -14.39
CA LEU A 209 3.48 -16.47 -13.62
C LEU A 209 4.28 -16.45 -12.30
N THR A 210 4.80 -15.27 -11.96
CA THR A 210 5.46 -14.98 -10.69
C THR A 210 4.48 -14.98 -9.52
N GLY A 211 3.24 -14.55 -9.76
CA GLY A 211 2.16 -14.45 -8.79
C GLY A 211 0.80 -14.88 -9.34
N THR A 212 -0.24 -14.12 -9.00
CA THR A 212 -1.59 -14.29 -9.54
C THR A 212 -2.11 -13.01 -10.18
N VAL A 213 -2.70 -13.11 -11.37
CA VAL A 213 -3.50 -12.03 -11.95
C VAL A 213 -4.96 -12.29 -11.61
N THR A 214 -5.74 -11.28 -11.22
CA THR A 214 -7.19 -11.44 -10.98
C THR A 214 -7.99 -10.35 -11.68
N THR A 215 -9.09 -10.75 -12.32
CA THR A 215 -10.04 -9.83 -12.97
C THR A 215 -11.49 -10.24 -12.69
N THR A 216 -12.45 -9.35 -12.95
CA THR A 216 -13.89 -9.63 -12.78
C THR A 216 -14.59 -9.61 -14.13
N VAL A 217 -15.28 -10.69 -14.47
CA VAL A 217 -16.05 -10.84 -15.72
C VAL A 217 -17.53 -11.03 -15.44
N THR A 218 -18.41 -10.59 -16.34
CA THR A 218 -19.85 -10.84 -16.25
C THR A 218 -20.37 -11.54 -17.50
N MET A 219 -20.82 -12.77 -17.32
CA MET A 219 -21.48 -13.59 -18.35
C MET A 219 -22.97 -13.23 -18.42
N ALA A 220 -23.48 -12.94 -19.62
CA ALA A 220 -24.87 -12.50 -19.83
C ALA A 220 -25.46 -13.03 -21.16
N GLY A 221 -25.29 -14.33 -21.44
CA GLY A 221 -25.76 -14.99 -22.66
C GLY A 221 -24.82 -14.84 -23.87
N GLU A 222 -23.68 -14.16 -23.71
CA GLU A 222 -22.68 -13.90 -24.74
C GLU A 222 -21.28 -14.33 -24.29
N ASN A 223 -20.36 -14.50 -25.24
CA ASN A 223 -18.97 -14.83 -24.95
C ASN A 223 -18.24 -13.59 -24.42
N VAL A 224 -17.35 -13.80 -23.44
CA VAL A 224 -16.54 -12.74 -22.83
C VAL A 224 -15.07 -13.01 -23.09
N LYS A 225 -14.31 -11.96 -23.41
CA LYS A 225 -12.84 -12.01 -23.50
C LYS A 225 -12.22 -11.42 -22.24
N ALA A 226 -11.27 -12.12 -21.64
CA ALA A 226 -10.41 -11.60 -20.58
C ALA A 226 -8.99 -12.16 -20.74
N ASP A 227 -8.06 -11.30 -21.10
CA ASP A 227 -6.63 -11.62 -21.15
C ASP A 227 -5.98 -11.29 -19.81
N ALA A 228 -4.73 -11.69 -19.62
CA ALA A 228 -3.91 -11.33 -18.47
C ALA A 228 -2.45 -11.15 -18.91
N LEU A 229 -1.81 -10.06 -18.50
CA LEU A 229 -0.38 -9.86 -18.69
C LEU A 229 0.38 -10.57 -17.56
N ALA A 230 1.54 -11.14 -17.85
CA ALA A 230 2.36 -11.84 -16.85
C ALA A 230 3.00 -10.87 -15.86
N GLU A 231 3.18 -9.61 -16.26
CA GLU A 231 3.65 -8.53 -15.38
C GLU A 231 2.60 -8.02 -14.39
N ASP A 232 1.30 -8.17 -14.69
CA ASP A 232 0.20 -7.92 -13.74
C ASP A 232 0.14 -8.94 -12.59
N ALA A 233 1.04 -9.93 -12.56
CA ALA A 233 0.96 -11.06 -11.63
C ALA A 233 1.42 -10.67 -10.21
N VAL A 234 0.46 -10.25 -9.40
CA VAL A 234 0.66 -9.90 -7.98
C VAL A 234 1.12 -11.13 -7.21
N THR A 235 2.34 -11.09 -6.66
CA THR A 235 2.95 -12.23 -5.92
C THR A 235 2.25 -12.55 -4.61
N ASP A 236 1.59 -11.55 -4.03
CA ASP A 236 0.71 -11.68 -2.89
C ASP A 236 -0.51 -10.76 -3.13
N PRO A 237 -1.74 -11.29 -3.27
CA PRO A 237 -2.93 -10.45 -3.45
C PRO A 237 -3.29 -9.59 -2.23
N ASN A 238 -2.57 -9.74 -1.11
CA ASN A 238 -2.61 -8.86 0.06
C ASN A 238 -1.41 -7.89 0.11
N ALA A 239 -0.63 -7.76 -0.97
CA ALA A 239 0.43 -6.75 -1.05
C ALA A 239 -0.18 -5.34 -1.12
N PRO A 240 0.35 -4.38 -0.34
CA PRO A 240 -0.06 -2.98 -0.41
C PRO A 240 -0.06 -2.33 -1.79
N THR A 241 -0.94 -1.36 -1.97
CA THR A 241 -1.15 -0.60 -3.20
C THR A 241 -1.23 0.91 -2.93
N GLU A 242 -1.30 1.74 -3.98
CA GLU A 242 -1.48 3.20 -3.85
C GLU A 242 -2.98 3.57 -3.73
N GLY A 243 -3.77 2.73 -3.05
CA GLY A 243 -5.19 2.93 -2.81
C GLY A 243 -5.66 2.12 -1.61
N ALA A 244 -6.88 2.43 -1.14
CA ALA A 244 -7.42 1.92 0.13
C ALA A 244 -7.40 0.38 0.26
N ASP A 245 -6.54 -0.12 1.14
CA ASP A 245 -6.31 -1.55 1.41
C ASP A 245 -6.95 -2.02 2.74
N ASP A 246 -7.21 -3.33 2.85
CA ASP A 246 -7.73 -4.02 4.05
C ASP A 246 -6.89 -5.29 4.26
N ILE A 247 -5.80 -5.16 5.01
CA ILE A 247 -4.74 -6.17 5.14
C ILE A 247 -4.71 -6.73 6.57
N THR A 248 -4.59 -8.05 6.66
CA THR A 248 -4.27 -8.75 7.90
C THR A 248 -2.87 -9.36 7.78
N GLY A 249 -2.04 -9.14 8.78
CA GLY A 249 -0.73 -9.75 8.94
C GLY A 249 -0.80 -11.25 9.24
N THR A 250 0.32 -11.78 9.74
CA THR A 250 0.49 -13.18 10.09
C THR A 250 0.71 -13.34 11.60
N THR A 251 0.68 -14.59 12.11
CA THR A 251 0.99 -14.85 13.52
C THR A 251 2.50 -14.82 13.82
N GLY A 252 3.24 -13.89 13.21
CA GLY A 252 4.64 -13.62 13.52
C GLY A 252 5.09 -12.32 12.86
N ASN A 253 6.15 -11.75 13.44
CA ASN A 253 6.70 -10.42 13.14
C ASN A 253 6.70 -10.05 11.65
N ASP A 254 5.79 -9.17 11.26
CA ASP A 254 5.67 -8.63 9.92
C ASP A 254 6.43 -7.29 9.78
N THR A 255 6.64 -6.88 8.53
CA THR A 255 7.16 -5.55 8.21
C THR A 255 6.47 -5.08 6.94
N ILE A 256 5.64 -4.06 7.05
CA ILE A 256 4.72 -3.64 6.00
C ILE A 256 4.73 -2.11 5.84
N ASP A 257 4.60 -1.69 4.59
CA ASP A 257 4.43 -0.29 4.17
C ASP A 257 3.18 -0.26 3.32
N LEU A 258 2.10 0.34 3.85
CA LEU A 258 0.79 0.42 3.21
C LEU A 258 0.77 1.43 2.04
N LEU A 259 1.87 2.17 1.83
CA LEU A 259 2.11 3.14 0.76
C LEU A 259 1.21 4.38 0.83
N GLY A 260 -0.08 4.22 0.59
CA GLY A 260 -1.04 5.30 0.70
C GLY A 260 -2.40 4.97 0.12
N GLY A 261 -3.44 5.36 0.85
CA GLY A 261 -4.81 5.08 0.52
C GLY A 261 -5.73 5.68 1.57
N ALA A 262 -6.33 4.81 2.36
CA ALA A 262 -7.05 5.10 3.60
C ALA A 262 -7.25 3.74 4.27
N ASP A 263 -6.16 3.25 4.84
CA ASP A 263 -5.87 1.82 4.89
C ASP A 263 -6.25 1.21 6.23
N VAL A 264 -6.56 -0.08 6.23
CA VAL A 264 -6.88 -0.84 7.43
C VAL A 264 -5.90 -1.99 7.58
N TYR A 265 -5.14 -1.98 8.68
CA TYR A 265 -4.20 -3.05 9.02
C TYR A 265 -4.56 -3.70 10.36
N SER A 266 -4.22 -4.98 10.49
CA SER A 266 -4.35 -5.80 11.71
C SER A 266 -3.24 -6.83 11.76
N GLY A 267 -2.34 -6.74 12.75
CA GLY A 267 -1.16 -7.61 12.89
C GLY A 267 -1.46 -9.06 13.28
N ASP A 268 -2.59 -9.33 13.94
CA ASP A 268 -2.91 -10.60 14.61
C ASP A 268 -1.98 -10.90 15.79
N ALA A 269 -0.73 -11.32 15.56
CA ALA A 269 0.23 -11.59 16.65
C ALA A 269 1.68 -11.68 16.17
N GLY A 270 2.56 -10.88 16.77
CA GLY A 270 3.95 -10.71 16.36
C GLY A 270 4.44 -9.38 16.92
N ASP A 271 5.74 -9.13 16.92
CA ASP A 271 6.23 -7.76 17.14
C ASP A 271 6.38 -7.13 15.75
N ASP A 272 5.36 -6.39 15.32
CA ASP A 272 5.16 -5.96 13.93
C ASP A 272 5.68 -4.55 13.68
N SER A 273 6.03 -4.24 12.43
CA SER A 273 6.44 -2.90 12.02
C SER A 273 5.62 -2.42 10.82
N VAL A 274 4.85 -1.36 11.02
CA VAL A 274 3.80 -0.91 10.11
C VAL A 274 3.98 0.57 9.79
N ILE A 275 3.95 0.90 8.49
CA ILE A 275 3.86 2.27 7.99
C ILE A 275 2.52 2.40 7.25
N GLY A 276 1.66 3.34 7.63
CA GLY A 276 0.40 3.65 6.91
C GLY A 276 0.66 4.41 5.61
N GLY A 277 1.51 5.43 5.69
CA GLY A 277 2.02 6.13 4.52
C GLY A 277 1.25 7.42 4.25
N ALA A 278 0.28 7.41 3.34
CA ALA A 278 -0.45 8.61 2.94
C ALA A 278 -1.97 8.36 2.80
N GLY A 279 -2.72 8.69 3.84
CA GLY A 279 -4.17 8.48 3.90
C GLY A 279 -4.73 8.98 5.23
N ASP A 280 -5.98 8.62 5.55
CA ASP A 280 -6.46 8.63 6.94
C ASP A 280 -6.52 7.16 7.36
N ASP A 281 -5.44 6.64 7.97
CA ASP A 281 -5.21 5.19 8.09
C ASP A 281 -5.63 4.64 9.47
N THR A 282 -5.79 3.33 9.57
CA THR A 282 -6.16 2.62 10.81
C THR A 282 -5.27 1.40 11.00
N LEU A 283 -4.26 1.54 11.86
CA LEU A 283 -3.24 0.54 12.12
C LEU A 283 -3.54 -0.16 13.46
N ARG A 284 -3.67 -1.49 13.43
CA ARG A 284 -3.75 -2.33 14.64
C ARG A 284 -2.55 -3.26 14.73
N GLY A 285 -1.79 -3.18 15.82
CA GLY A 285 -0.74 -4.17 16.13
C GLY A 285 -1.31 -5.49 16.64
N ASP A 286 -2.40 -5.41 17.40
CA ASP A 286 -3.10 -6.50 18.08
C ASP A 286 -2.28 -7.16 19.22
N ALA A 287 -1.21 -7.91 18.94
CA ALA A 287 -0.55 -8.72 19.98
C ALA A 287 0.95 -9.01 19.78
N GLY A 288 1.78 -8.01 20.09
CA GLY A 288 3.18 -8.15 20.47
C GLY A 288 3.73 -6.79 20.91
N ASP A 289 5.03 -6.55 20.77
CA ASP A 289 5.62 -5.23 21.05
C ASP A 289 5.73 -4.44 19.73
N ASP A 290 4.64 -3.77 19.32
CA ASP A 290 4.45 -3.28 17.95
C ASP A 290 5.02 -1.87 17.68
N THR A 291 5.44 -1.60 16.44
CA THR A 291 5.93 -0.28 16.00
C THR A 291 5.06 0.28 14.87
N LEU A 292 4.28 1.32 15.17
CA LEU A 292 3.29 1.91 14.27
C LEU A 292 3.73 3.34 13.85
N MET A 293 3.87 3.54 12.54
CA MET A 293 4.00 4.84 11.87
C MET A 293 2.71 5.11 11.10
N GLY A 294 1.89 6.08 11.53
CA GLY A 294 0.71 6.51 10.78
C GLY A 294 1.12 7.09 9.42
N GLY A 295 1.81 8.23 9.47
CA GLY A 295 2.37 8.90 8.30
C GLY A 295 1.67 10.23 8.03
N ALA A 296 1.20 10.42 6.80
CA ALA A 296 0.70 11.70 6.31
C ALA A 296 -0.83 11.75 6.30
N GLY A 297 -1.43 11.83 7.48
CA GLY A 297 -2.86 11.62 7.65
C GLY A 297 -3.53 12.28 8.85
N ALA A 298 -4.65 11.68 9.24
CA ALA A 298 -5.25 11.79 10.55
C ALA A 298 -5.55 10.38 11.06
N ASP A 299 -4.52 9.73 11.58
CA ASP A 299 -4.48 8.27 11.66
C ASP A 299 -5.02 7.72 13.00
N VAL A 300 -5.34 6.43 13.00
CA VAL A 300 -5.79 5.69 14.19
C VAL A 300 -4.77 4.60 14.48
N LEU A 301 -4.00 4.78 15.55
CA LEU A 301 -2.97 3.84 16.02
C LEU A 301 -3.52 3.10 17.25
N GLU A 302 -3.89 1.84 17.05
CA GLU A 302 -4.29 0.90 18.10
C GLU A 302 -3.13 -0.10 18.29
N GLY A 303 -2.33 -0.02 19.36
CA GLY A 303 -1.25 -0.99 19.59
C GLY A 303 -1.85 -2.35 19.94
N GLY A 304 -2.26 -2.53 21.19
CA GLY A 304 -3.17 -3.61 21.58
C GLY A 304 -2.75 -4.30 22.87
N THR A 305 -1.98 -5.38 22.76
CA THR A 305 -1.41 -6.07 23.91
C THR A 305 0.09 -6.37 23.75
N GLY A 306 0.90 -5.49 24.31
CA GLY A 306 2.31 -5.73 24.59
C GLY A 306 2.95 -4.47 25.14
N ARG A 307 3.94 -3.93 24.42
CA ARG A 307 4.51 -2.61 24.64
C ARG A 307 4.69 -1.92 23.29
N ASP A 308 3.75 -1.04 22.98
CA ASP A 308 3.56 -0.54 21.63
C ASP A 308 4.11 0.88 21.46
N LEU A 309 4.78 1.12 20.33
CA LEU A 309 5.49 2.35 19.99
C LEU A 309 4.80 3.10 18.83
N ALA A 310 4.38 4.33 19.08
CA ALA A 310 4.13 5.30 18.01
C ALA A 310 5.46 5.95 17.58
N ASP A 311 5.94 5.64 16.37
CA ASP A 311 7.22 6.12 15.87
C ASP A 311 7.03 7.26 14.86
N TYR A 312 7.70 8.40 15.09
CA TYR A 312 7.74 9.54 14.18
C TYR A 312 9.19 9.92 13.79
N ALA A 313 10.16 9.01 13.90
CA ALA A 313 11.58 9.27 13.57
C ALA A 313 11.83 9.76 12.14
N GLY A 314 10.94 9.41 11.19
CA GLY A 314 11.00 9.90 9.81
C GLY A 314 10.62 11.38 9.66
N GLU A 315 10.04 11.99 10.69
CA GLU A 315 9.33 13.25 10.55
C GLU A 315 10.21 14.49 10.66
N THR A 316 9.99 15.41 9.72
CA THR A 316 10.75 16.67 9.61
C THR A 316 9.95 17.89 10.09
N ALA A 317 8.67 17.67 10.40
CA ALA A 317 7.79 18.64 11.02
C ALA A 317 7.66 18.35 12.52
N ARG A 318 7.18 19.34 13.28
CA ARG A 318 7.02 19.21 14.73
C ARG A 318 5.97 18.15 15.08
N VAL A 319 6.38 17.15 15.85
CA VAL A 319 5.55 16.10 16.45
C VAL A 319 5.00 16.59 17.81
N LEU A 320 3.75 16.20 18.10
CA LEU A 320 3.05 16.53 19.33
C LEU A 320 2.23 15.31 19.79
N VAL A 321 2.72 14.55 20.76
CA VAL A 321 2.06 13.33 21.29
C VAL A 321 1.53 13.57 22.71
N ASP A 322 0.40 12.96 23.04
CA ASP A 322 -0.20 12.98 24.39
C ASP A 322 -1.00 11.68 24.63
N LEU A 323 -0.34 10.67 25.22
CA LEU A 323 -0.89 9.30 25.31
C LEU A 323 -2.10 9.17 26.26
N ALA A 324 -2.29 10.10 27.21
CA ALA A 324 -3.40 10.03 28.19
C ALA A 324 -4.77 10.51 27.69
N SER A 325 -4.90 11.02 26.46
CA SER A 325 -6.12 11.72 26.04
C SER A 325 -6.39 11.65 24.55
N ASP A 326 -7.65 11.38 24.19
CA ASP A 326 -8.20 11.79 22.90
C ASP A 326 -8.09 13.33 22.79
N VAL A 327 -7.18 13.73 21.92
CA VAL A 327 -6.63 15.07 21.74
C VAL A 327 -7.48 15.96 20.83
N SER A 328 -8.57 15.42 20.27
CA SER A 328 -9.52 16.10 19.38
C SER A 328 -10.12 17.40 19.96
N GLY A 329 -10.14 17.56 21.29
CA GLY A 329 -10.75 18.69 21.98
C GLY A 329 -9.85 19.89 22.30
N ALA A 330 -8.51 19.78 22.25
CA ALA A 330 -7.64 20.76 22.94
C ALA A 330 -6.25 21.02 22.32
N GLY A 331 -6.13 21.16 21.00
CA GLY A 331 -5.04 21.96 20.37
C GLY A 331 -3.59 21.57 20.65
N PHE A 332 -3.30 20.35 21.13
CA PHE A 332 -1.97 19.93 21.59
C PHE A 332 -1.50 18.53 21.17
N ALA A 333 -2.24 17.82 20.31
CA ALA A 333 -1.63 16.94 19.33
C ALA A 333 -2.04 17.42 17.94
N ARG A 334 -1.02 17.64 17.11
CA ARG A 334 -1.12 18.00 15.69
C ARG A 334 0.22 17.67 15.08
N PHE A 335 0.19 16.73 14.16
CA PHE A 335 1.16 16.72 13.09
C PHE A 335 1.10 18.07 12.35
N PHE A 336 2.21 18.79 12.26
CA PHE A 336 2.28 20.11 11.62
C PHE A 336 3.00 20.06 10.26
N ALA A 337 2.71 19.04 9.44
CA ALA A 337 2.73 19.26 7.99
C ALA A 337 1.70 20.35 7.64
N GLU A 338 2.00 21.21 6.66
CA GLU A 338 1.04 22.18 6.11
C GLU A 338 -0.07 21.45 5.32
N GLY A 339 -1.02 20.80 6.00
CA GLY A 339 -2.12 20.07 5.37
C GLY A 339 -3.05 19.33 6.32
N ALA A 340 -2.53 18.75 7.40
CA ALA A 340 -3.29 17.88 8.31
C ALA A 340 -4.37 18.68 9.09
N GLY A 341 -5.64 18.41 8.78
CA GLY A 341 -6.80 19.09 9.36
C GLY A 341 -7.19 18.57 10.74
N ALA A 342 -6.90 17.29 10.99
CA ALA A 342 -6.87 16.61 12.27
C ALA A 342 -5.45 16.03 12.44
N GLY A 343 -5.17 15.41 13.58
CA GLY A 343 -3.96 14.64 13.80
C GLY A 343 -4.33 13.35 14.53
N ASP A 344 -3.35 12.49 14.69
CA ASP A 344 -3.54 11.08 15.00
C ASP A 344 -4.18 10.83 16.37
N THR A 345 -4.73 9.63 16.52
CA THR A 345 -5.35 9.13 17.74
C THR A 345 -4.70 7.82 18.17
N PHE A 346 -4.51 7.67 19.48
CA PHE A 346 -3.77 6.55 20.07
C PHE A 346 -4.69 5.76 21.01
N THR A 347 -4.60 4.43 21.00
CA THR A 347 -5.25 3.55 21.98
C THR A 347 -4.36 2.34 22.26
N GLY A 348 -3.98 2.12 23.53
CA GLY A 348 -3.04 1.05 23.89
C GLY A 348 -1.69 1.26 23.20
N ILE A 349 -1.08 2.42 23.44
CA ILE A 349 0.26 2.78 23.00
C ILE A 349 0.99 3.23 24.26
N GLU A 350 2.09 2.57 24.59
CA GLU A 350 2.88 2.84 25.79
C GLU A 350 4.05 3.78 25.52
N ASP A 351 4.61 3.78 24.31
CA ASP A 351 5.85 4.46 23.96
C ASP A 351 5.67 5.42 22.78
N ALA A 352 6.52 6.45 22.70
CA ALA A 352 6.52 7.39 21.59
C ALA A 352 7.93 7.91 21.25
N ARG A 353 8.24 7.99 19.95
CA ARG A 353 9.46 8.60 19.41
C ARG A 353 9.13 9.85 18.57
N GLY A 354 9.85 10.94 18.81
CA GLY A 354 9.79 12.18 18.04
C GLY A 354 10.58 12.14 16.73
N GLY A 355 10.57 13.25 16.00
CA GLY A 355 11.24 13.40 14.71
C GLY A 355 12.54 14.22 14.79
N GLU A 356 12.85 14.91 13.70
CA GLU A 356 14.02 15.80 13.55
C GLU A 356 13.71 17.26 13.95
N ALA A 357 12.61 17.49 14.67
CA ALA A 357 12.04 18.80 14.96
C ALA A 357 11.81 19.01 16.47
N ALA A 358 11.63 20.26 16.88
CA ALA A 358 11.57 20.64 18.29
C ALA A 358 10.22 20.25 18.94
N ASP A 359 10.12 19.03 19.43
CA ASP A 359 8.87 18.31 19.64
C ASP A 359 8.26 18.54 21.03
N ASN A 360 7.22 17.77 21.34
CA ASN A 360 6.59 17.72 22.67
C ASN A 360 5.84 16.40 22.82
N LEU A 361 6.44 15.48 23.55
CA LEU A 361 5.91 14.15 23.83
C LEU A 361 5.39 14.11 25.27
N ARG A 362 4.24 13.47 25.48
CA ARG A 362 3.71 13.20 26.82
C ARG A 362 3.23 11.76 26.93
N GLY A 363 3.72 11.08 27.98
CA GLY A 363 3.26 9.79 28.42
C GLY A 363 1.85 9.84 29.00
N ASP A 364 1.45 8.84 29.77
CA ASP A 364 0.11 8.72 30.32
C ASP A 364 0.02 8.61 31.84
N GLY A 365 -0.23 7.41 32.36
CA GLY A 365 -0.26 7.03 33.77
C GLY A 365 0.35 5.64 33.99
N GLY A 366 0.97 5.08 32.95
CA GLY A 366 1.82 3.89 32.98
C GLY A 366 3.30 4.25 32.85
N ASN A 367 4.15 3.26 32.56
CA ASN A 367 5.60 3.43 32.49
C ASN A 367 6.05 3.58 31.03
N ASN A 368 6.07 4.82 30.54
CA ASN A 368 6.31 5.15 29.13
C ASN A 368 7.80 5.25 28.80
N MET A 369 8.17 4.94 27.56
CA MET A 369 9.47 5.31 26.97
C MET A 369 9.23 6.42 25.95
N LEU A 370 9.82 7.59 26.20
CA LEU A 370 9.74 8.76 25.31
C LEU A 370 11.13 9.12 24.80
N ASP A 371 11.29 9.16 23.48
CA ASP A 371 12.52 9.48 22.77
C ASP A 371 12.30 10.78 21.97
N GLY A 372 12.97 11.87 22.35
CA GLY A 372 12.79 13.19 21.73
C GLY A 372 13.24 13.23 20.27
N GLY A 373 14.36 12.56 19.97
CA GLY A 373 14.97 12.52 18.64
C GLY A 373 15.91 13.69 18.37
N GLY A 374 15.51 14.56 17.44
CA GLY A 374 16.35 15.61 16.86
C GLY A 374 16.00 17.01 17.36
N VAL A 375 17.03 17.82 17.65
CA VAL A 375 16.92 19.20 18.15
C VAL A 375 16.30 19.31 19.55
N SER A 376 15.62 20.41 19.91
CA SER A 376 15.35 20.77 21.31
C SER A 376 13.89 20.55 21.75
N ASP A 377 13.67 19.57 22.62
CA ASP A 377 12.38 18.92 22.82
C ASP A 377 11.77 19.17 24.20
N ARG A 378 10.57 18.61 24.40
CA ARG A 378 9.89 18.56 25.71
C ARG A 378 9.31 17.18 25.94
N LEU A 379 9.78 16.53 26.99
CA LEU A 379 9.37 15.19 27.37
C LEU A 379 8.66 15.27 28.72
N TYR A 380 7.44 14.76 28.80
CA TYR A 380 6.65 14.69 30.04
C TYR A 380 6.25 13.25 30.29
N GLY A 381 6.91 12.55 31.22
CA GLY A 381 6.53 11.18 31.60
C GLY A 381 5.11 11.15 32.17
N ARG A 382 4.91 11.91 33.26
CA ARG A 382 3.69 12.21 34.04
C ARG A 382 3.57 11.40 35.32
N ALA A 383 3.27 10.11 35.22
CA ALA A 383 2.99 9.27 36.37
C ALA A 383 3.21 7.80 36.01
N GLY A 384 4.16 7.16 36.67
CA GLY A 384 4.73 5.88 36.25
C GLY A 384 6.22 5.89 36.58
N ASP A 385 6.94 4.80 36.34
CA ASP A 385 8.41 4.86 36.33
C ASP A 385 8.85 4.96 34.86
N ASP A 386 9.06 6.18 34.39
CA ASP A 386 9.23 6.52 32.98
C ASP A 386 10.70 6.45 32.52
N THR A 387 10.93 6.31 31.22
CA THR A 387 12.25 6.41 30.59
C THR A 387 12.23 7.49 29.51
N LEU A 388 13.00 8.56 29.71
CA LEU A 388 12.97 9.76 28.89
C LEU A 388 14.36 10.04 28.31
N ASP A 389 14.49 10.04 26.99
CA ASP A 389 15.74 10.39 26.28
C ASP A 389 15.54 11.68 25.47
N GLY A 390 16.32 12.73 25.78
CA GLY A 390 16.25 14.02 25.11
C GLY A 390 16.81 14.01 23.68
N GLY A 391 17.68 13.07 23.32
CA GLY A 391 18.24 12.98 21.98
C GLY A 391 19.36 13.99 21.70
N THR A 392 19.18 14.93 20.77
CA THR A 392 20.26 15.84 20.29
C THR A 392 19.90 17.32 20.40
N GLY A 393 19.81 17.80 21.65
CA GLY A 393 19.08 19.02 21.91
C GLY A 393 19.58 19.93 23.02
N ALA A 394 18.59 20.59 23.60
CA ALA A 394 18.73 21.53 24.71
C ALA A 394 17.43 21.41 25.51
N ASP A 395 17.27 20.24 26.07
CA ASP A 395 15.98 19.59 26.23
C ASP A 395 15.33 19.95 27.56
N ALA A 396 14.02 19.77 27.63
CA ALA A 396 13.24 20.06 28.81
C ALA A 396 12.49 18.81 29.21
N ILE A 397 13.14 18.04 30.08
CA ILE A 397 12.70 16.72 30.51
C ILE A 397 12.02 16.86 31.87
N TYR A 398 10.82 16.31 31.96
CA TYR A 398 9.96 16.29 33.14
C TYR A 398 9.56 14.83 33.37
N GLY A 399 10.22 14.14 34.30
CA GLY A 399 9.75 12.82 34.75
C GLY A 399 8.33 12.91 35.32
N ASN A 400 8.17 13.80 36.30
CA ASN A 400 6.98 14.01 37.13
C ASN A 400 6.86 12.94 38.22
N LEU A 401 5.76 12.18 38.34
CA LEU A 401 5.51 11.32 39.52
C LEU A 401 6.01 9.89 39.28
N GLY A 402 7.26 9.61 39.67
CA GLY A 402 7.86 8.30 39.39
C GLY A 402 9.12 7.97 40.16
N ALA A 403 9.79 6.92 39.69
CA ALA A 403 11.23 6.73 39.84
C ALA A 403 11.85 6.71 38.44
N ASP A 404 11.96 7.90 37.84
CA ASP A 404 12.16 8.06 36.40
C ASP A 404 13.62 7.94 35.98
N VAL A 405 13.88 7.47 34.77
CA VAL A 405 15.21 7.42 34.16
C VAL A 405 15.28 8.46 33.04
N MET A 406 16.17 9.45 33.19
CA MET A 406 16.29 10.57 32.27
C MET A 406 17.70 10.67 31.68
N THR A 407 17.78 10.81 30.36
CA THR A 407 19.01 11.06 29.59
C THR A 407 18.85 12.39 28.86
N GLY A 408 19.81 13.30 28.97
CA GLY A 408 19.79 14.58 28.25
C GLY A 408 20.16 14.42 26.79
N GLY A 409 21.31 13.78 26.53
CA GLY A 409 21.88 13.62 25.20
C GLY A 409 23.31 14.15 25.07
N ASP A 410 24.08 13.58 24.15
CA ASP A 410 25.52 13.85 23.98
C ASP A 410 25.80 15.14 23.14
N ASP A 411 25.35 16.32 23.60
CA ASP A 411 25.40 17.57 22.79
C ASP A 411 26.18 18.75 23.41
N ALA A 412 27.51 18.62 23.40
CA ALA A 412 28.46 19.52 24.06
C ALA A 412 28.22 21.03 23.82
N GLY A 413 27.99 21.77 24.90
CA GLY A 413 27.74 23.21 24.91
C GLY A 413 26.27 23.61 24.71
N ARG A 414 25.37 22.65 24.52
CA ARG A 414 23.94 22.83 24.81
C ARG A 414 23.69 22.56 26.30
N ARG A 415 22.41 22.53 26.71
CA ARG A 415 22.03 22.57 28.13
C ARG A 415 20.67 21.93 28.33
N ASP A 416 20.70 20.72 28.86
CA ASP A 416 19.46 20.03 29.16
C ASP A 416 18.96 20.45 30.54
N ARG A 417 17.64 20.35 30.69
CA ARG A 417 16.94 20.80 31.88
C ARG A 417 16.03 19.70 32.37
N PHE A 418 16.43 19.13 33.49
CA PHE A 418 15.66 18.16 34.28
C PHE A 418 14.82 18.96 35.27
N ILE A 419 13.50 19.02 35.06
CA ILE A 419 12.64 20.05 35.64
C ILE A 419 11.59 19.46 36.58
N TYR A 420 11.63 19.93 37.82
CA TYR A 420 10.74 19.49 38.90
C TYR A 420 9.78 20.62 39.29
N PHE A 421 8.48 20.31 39.38
CA PHE A 421 7.42 21.15 39.90
C PHE A 421 7.17 20.95 41.40
N GLN A 422 7.28 19.72 41.88
CA GLN A 422 6.96 19.29 43.24
C GLN A 422 8.10 18.45 43.84
N ALA A 423 8.09 18.23 45.15
CA ALA A 423 9.17 17.48 45.82
C ALA A 423 8.87 15.98 45.92
N ASP A 424 7.60 15.61 45.77
CA ASP A 424 7.06 14.27 45.71
C ASP A 424 7.13 13.64 44.31
N GLU A 425 7.71 14.36 43.34
CA GLU A 425 8.07 13.86 42.01
C GLU A 425 9.21 12.85 42.06
N SER A 426 10.26 13.11 42.87
CA SER A 426 11.34 12.14 43.12
C SER A 426 11.51 11.89 44.62
N GLY A 427 11.37 10.63 45.03
CA GLY A 427 11.44 10.21 46.41
C GLY A 427 12.86 10.05 46.97
N VAL A 428 12.95 9.24 48.03
CA VAL A 428 14.21 9.02 48.78
C VAL A 428 14.56 7.54 48.75
N GLY A 429 15.82 7.23 48.45
CA GLY A 429 16.33 5.87 48.32
C GLY A 429 16.21 5.27 46.92
N ALA A 430 17.02 4.25 46.65
CA ALA A 430 17.10 3.60 45.35
C ALA A 430 15.77 2.93 44.96
N GLY A 431 15.31 3.19 43.74
CA GLY A 431 14.02 2.70 43.23
C GLY A 431 12.79 3.49 43.70
N ASN A 432 12.98 4.62 44.38
CA ASN A 432 11.92 5.61 44.65
C ASN A 432 12.28 7.00 44.11
N ARG A 433 13.45 7.17 43.50
CA ARG A 433 14.03 8.44 43.09
C ARG A 433 14.39 8.39 41.62
N ASP A 434 14.40 9.55 41.01
CA ASP A 434 14.82 9.75 39.63
C ASP A 434 16.33 9.56 39.48
N VAL A 435 16.71 9.10 38.28
CA VAL A 435 18.08 8.85 37.84
C VAL A 435 18.34 9.64 36.57
N ILE A 436 19.28 10.58 36.64
CA ILE A 436 19.84 11.24 35.45
C ILE A 436 21.11 10.50 35.04
N THR A 437 21.15 10.02 33.79
CA THR A 437 22.13 9.04 33.30
C THR A 437 23.46 9.65 32.85
N ASP A 438 23.47 10.92 32.46
CA ASP A 438 24.55 11.56 31.69
C ASP A 438 24.96 12.98 32.15
N PHE A 439 24.25 13.54 33.15
CA PHE A 439 24.37 14.94 33.63
C PHE A 439 25.79 15.55 33.60
N VAL A 440 25.97 16.61 32.80
CA VAL A 440 27.23 17.34 32.63
C VAL A 440 27.22 18.65 33.44
N SER A 441 27.83 18.60 34.63
CA SER A 441 28.02 19.77 35.51
C SER A 441 28.66 20.97 34.77
N GLY A 442 28.01 22.13 34.88
CA GLY A 442 28.40 23.38 34.20
C GLY A 442 27.69 23.61 32.86
N GLU A 443 27.20 22.55 32.22
CA GLU A 443 26.41 22.59 30.98
C GLU A 443 24.93 22.50 31.36
N ASP A 444 24.50 21.33 31.86
CA ASP A 444 23.11 21.02 32.20
C ASP A 444 22.61 21.66 33.48
N ARG A 445 21.28 21.60 33.68
CA ARG A 445 20.60 22.20 34.83
C ARG A 445 19.54 21.29 35.44
N ILE A 446 19.51 21.25 36.77
CA ILE A 446 18.38 20.71 37.53
C ILE A 446 17.53 21.90 38.00
N GLU A 447 16.27 21.95 37.55
CA GLU A 447 15.37 23.09 37.79
C GLU A 447 14.39 22.80 38.93
N LEU A 448 14.84 23.08 40.16
CA LEU A 448 14.07 22.92 41.40
C LEU A 448 13.30 24.19 41.81
N SER A 449 13.49 25.30 41.08
CA SER A 449 12.96 26.64 41.40
C SER A 449 11.43 26.74 41.53
N ARG A 450 10.67 25.67 41.25
CA ARG A 450 9.22 25.59 41.45
C ARG A 450 8.81 25.05 42.82
N ILE A 451 9.63 24.18 43.40
CA ILE A 451 9.47 23.61 44.73
C ILE A 451 9.57 24.71 45.80
N ASP A 452 8.84 24.54 46.91
CA ASP A 452 9.04 25.35 48.11
C ASP A 452 10.11 24.73 48.99
N ALA A 453 11.24 25.41 49.14
CA ALA A 453 12.41 24.85 49.81
C ALA A 453 12.21 24.63 51.32
N ALA A 454 11.44 25.45 52.04
CA ALA A 454 11.40 25.41 53.51
C ALA A 454 9.95 25.35 54.04
N THR A 455 9.41 24.15 54.17
CA THR A 455 8.01 23.88 54.55
C THR A 455 7.62 24.41 55.95
N THR A 456 8.60 24.67 56.81
CA THR A 456 8.41 25.24 58.15
C THR A 456 8.32 26.77 58.16
N LEU A 457 8.54 27.43 57.01
CA LEU A 457 8.46 28.87 56.82
C LEU A 457 7.20 29.26 56.02
N GLY A 458 6.98 30.57 55.86
CA GLY A 458 5.73 31.11 55.31
C GLY A 458 5.87 31.61 53.88
N GLY A 459 5.10 31.01 52.96
CA GLY A 459 5.21 31.28 51.53
C GLY A 459 6.44 30.58 50.93
N LYS A 460 6.72 30.80 49.65
CA LYS A 460 7.76 30.04 48.95
C LYS A 460 9.19 30.51 49.23
N GLN A 461 10.11 29.59 49.51
CA GLN A 461 11.56 29.83 49.58
C GLN A 461 12.31 29.18 48.42
N ARG A 462 13.48 29.76 48.09
CA ARG A 462 14.52 29.11 47.29
C ARG A 462 15.35 28.19 48.17
N PHE A 463 16.02 27.21 47.57
CA PHE A 463 17.03 26.42 48.27
C PHE A 463 18.29 27.24 48.58
N ASP A 464 19.04 26.81 49.61
CA ASP A 464 20.40 27.26 49.89
C ASP A 464 21.37 26.11 49.60
N PHE A 465 22.21 26.26 48.57
CA PHE A 465 23.11 25.19 48.14
C PHE A 465 24.38 25.16 49.00
N VAL A 466 24.51 24.12 49.83
CA VAL A 466 25.62 23.97 50.81
C VAL A 466 26.79 23.12 50.30
N GLY A 467 26.73 22.62 49.05
CA GLY A 467 27.79 21.81 48.44
C GLY A 467 27.78 20.36 48.94
N ASP A 468 28.96 19.82 49.25
CA ASP A 468 29.14 18.46 49.79
C ASP A 468 28.98 18.39 51.32
N ALA A 469 28.76 19.52 51.99
CA ALA A 469 28.51 19.59 53.43
C ALA A 469 27.26 18.78 53.82
N ALA A 470 27.29 18.17 55.01
CA ALA A 470 26.12 17.56 55.61
C ALA A 470 25.10 18.63 56.04
N PHE A 471 23.81 18.29 56.03
CA PHE A 471 22.74 19.15 56.52
C PHE A 471 23.00 19.66 57.95
N THR A 472 22.65 20.91 58.20
CA THR A 472 22.81 21.56 59.52
C THR A 472 21.59 21.41 60.41
N GLY A 473 20.48 20.86 59.88
CA GLY A 473 19.15 20.92 60.49
C GLY A 473 18.48 22.28 60.27
N THR A 474 18.73 22.89 59.11
CA THR A 474 18.09 24.13 58.67
C THR A 474 17.24 23.84 57.44
N ALA A 475 15.92 24.03 57.54
CA ALA A 475 15.01 23.80 56.43
C ALA A 475 15.37 24.67 55.20
N GLY A 476 15.35 24.06 54.02
CA GLY A 476 15.68 24.68 52.74
C GLY A 476 17.13 24.47 52.28
N GLU A 477 17.88 23.57 52.88
CA GLU A 477 19.23 23.21 52.43
C GLU A 477 19.19 22.23 51.25
N LEU A 478 20.06 22.47 50.26
CA LEU A 478 20.31 21.59 49.12
C LEU A 478 21.79 21.19 49.11
N ARG A 479 22.08 19.90 49.06
CA ARG A 479 23.45 19.36 49.07
C ARG A 479 23.64 18.31 47.97
N TYR A 480 24.87 17.81 47.85
CA TYR A 480 25.13 16.54 47.17
C TYR A 480 26.04 15.62 47.98
N GLU A 481 25.98 14.32 47.69
CA GLU A 481 26.86 13.29 48.26
C GLU A 481 27.29 12.28 47.20
N GLN A 482 28.58 11.91 47.19
CA GLN A 482 29.09 10.85 46.33
C GLN A 482 29.13 9.53 47.10
N VAL A 483 28.30 8.57 46.70
CA VAL A 483 28.17 7.27 47.38
C VAL A 483 27.98 6.16 46.35
N GLY A 484 28.62 5.01 46.54
CA GLY A 484 28.47 3.85 45.65
C GLY A 484 29.02 4.01 44.21
N GLY A 485 29.55 5.18 43.84
CA GLY A 485 29.94 5.52 42.47
C GLY A 485 28.96 6.44 41.73
N VAL A 486 27.92 6.90 42.42
CA VAL A 486 26.91 7.86 41.92
C VAL A 486 26.89 9.11 42.80
N THR A 487 26.27 10.18 42.30
CA THR A 487 26.13 11.45 43.02
C THR A 487 24.66 11.70 43.34
N LEU A 488 24.31 11.69 44.62
CA LEU A 488 22.97 11.99 45.08
C LEU A 488 22.86 13.49 45.34
N VAL A 489 21.99 14.19 44.62
CA VAL A 489 21.49 15.51 45.02
C VAL A 489 20.41 15.28 46.08
N GLN A 490 20.42 16.05 47.16
CA GLN A 490 19.52 15.85 48.30
C GLN A 490 19.01 17.19 48.84
N ALA A 491 17.73 17.26 49.17
CA ALA A 491 17.10 18.44 49.78
C ALA A 491 16.52 18.13 51.17
N ASP A 492 16.83 18.96 52.16
CA ASP A 492 16.19 19.00 53.49
C ASP A 492 15.21 20.19 53.50
N ARG A 493 13.91 19.91 53.57
CA ARG A 493 12.83 20.91 53.44
C ARG A 493 12.06 21.17 54.74
N ASP A 494 12.23 20.35 55.76
CA ASP A 494 11.58 20.55 57.07
C ASP A 494 12.56 20.90 58.22
N GLY A 495 13.85 20.63 58.04
CA GLY A 495 14.94 20.93 58.95
C GLY A 495 15.26 19.82 59.95
N ASP A 496 14.80 18.58 59.74
CA ASP A 496 15.14 17.44 60.61
C ASP A 496 16.56 16.87 60.38
N GLY A 497 17.21 17.25 59.27
CA GLY A 497 18.55 16.81 58.89
C GLY A 497 18.61 15.52 58.06
N ALA A 498 17.47 14.99 57.62
CA ALA A 498 17.36 13.97 56.58
C ALA A 498 17.03 14.59 55.21
N ALA A 499 17.09 13.78 54.15
CA ALA A 499 16.61 14.18 52.84
C ALA A 499 15.10 13.93 52.73
N ASP A 500 14.35 14.93 52.27
CA ASP A 500 12.93 14.84 51.87
C ASP A 500 12.76 14.43 50.40
N MET A 501 13.80 14.66 49.60
CA MET A 501 13.86 14.44 48.14
C MET A 501 15.30 14.08 47.77
N GLU A 502 15.50 13.07 46.93
CA GLU A 502 16.78 12.74 46.29
C GLU A 502 16.66 12.83 44.77
N ILE A 503 17.77 13.08 44.08
CA ILE A 503 17.92 12.83 42.64
C ILE A 503 19.29 12.16 42.45
N GLU A 504 19.34 11.03 41.74
CA GLU A 504 20.60 10.34 41.44
C GLU A 504 21.18 10.83 40.13
N LEU A 505 22.46 11.20 40.13
CA LEU A 505 23.24 11.47 38.92
C LEU A 505 24.28 10.36 38.78
N THR A 506 24.34 9.76 37.59
CA THR A 506 25.30 8.69 37.31
C THR A 506 26.74 9.20 37.38
N GLY A 507 27.60 8.47 38.10
CA GLY A 507 29.01 8.83 38.27
C GLY A 507 29.31 9.76 39.46
N ASN A 508 30.59 10.03 39.69
CA ASN A 508 31.08 10.89 40.77
C ASN A 508 31.31 12.33 40.27
N LEU A 509 30.29 13.18 40.36
CA LEU A 509 30.25 14.54 39.85
C LEU A 509 30.52 15.56 40.96
N THR A 510 31.25 16.64 40.66
CA THR A 510 31.47 17.76 41.58
C THR A 510 30.53 18.90 41.20
N LEU A 511 29.42 19.02 41.92
CA LEU A 511 28.38 19.99 41.58
C LEU A 511 28.66 21.37 42.18
N ASN A 512 28.13 22.39 41.53
CA ASN A 512 28.26 23.79 41.92
C ASN A 512 26.89 24.49 41.88
N ALA A 513 26.77 25.64 42.57
CA ALA A 513 25.51 26.38 42.66
C ALA A 513 24.93 26.85 41.32
N SER A 514 25.69 26.80 40.22
CA SER A 514 25.15 27.12 38.90
C SER A 514 24.42 25.93 38.27
N ASP A 515 24.74 24.68 38.62
CA ASP A 515 24.10 23.47 38.05
C ASP A 515 22.61 23.37 38.41
N PHE A 516 22.15 24.24 39.30
CA PHE A 516 20.77 24.31 39.76
C PHE A 516 20.11 25.63 39.34
N LEU A 517 18.82 25.56 39.02
CA LEU A 517 17.93 26.71 38.97
C LEU A 517 17.01 26.64 40.19
N ILE A 518 17.27 27.48 41.20
CA ILE A 518 16.70 27.46 42.57
C ILE A 518 16.14 28.81 43.01
#